data_AF-A0A392UVB2-F1
#
_entry.id   AF-A0A392UVB2-F1
#
_cell.length_a   1.000
_cell.length_b   1.000
_cell.length_c   1.000
_cell.angle_alpha   90.00
_cell.angle_beta   90.00
_cell.angle_gamma   90.00
#
_symmetry.space_group_name_H-M   'P 1'
#
loop_
_entity.id
_entity.type
_entity.pdbx_description
1 polymer ?
#
loop_
_entity_poly.entity_id
_entity_poly.type
_entity_poly.pdbx_seq_one_letter_code
_entity_poly.pdbx_strand_id
1 'polypeptide(L)' 'MFDGGYVHNGLLKSAVWLLNKESETLKSLWVENGSEYGMVFAGHSLGSGVVSLLSILVVNHRERLGGIS' A
#
# COMPACT_ATOMS: atom_id res chain seq x y z
N MET A 1 -3.75 5.25 -13.55
CA MET A 1 -4.61 4.33 -14.32
C MET A 1 -3.83 3.03 -14.51
N PHE A 2 -4.43 1.85 -14.37
CA PHE A 2 -3.70 0.56 -14.42
C PHE A 2 -3.53 -0.01 -15.84
N ASP A 3 -3.67 0.81 -16.88
CA ASP A 3 -3.38 0.50 -18.30
C ASP A 3 -3.88 -0.86 -18.82
N GLY A 4 -5.01 -1.37 -18.32
CA GLY A 4 -5.57 -2.67 -18.71
C GLY A 4 -4.87 -3.89 -18.09
N GLY A 5 -4.11 -3.71 -17.02
CA GLY A 5 -3.43 -4.79 -16.31
C GLY A 5 -4.38 -5.78 -15.62
N TYR A 6 -4.02 -7.06 -15.63
CA TYR A 6 -4.75 -8.15 -14.98
C TYR A 6 -3.98 -8.67 -13.77
N VAL A 7 -4.68 -8.90 -12.66
CA VAL A 7 -4.10 -9.38 -11.39
C VAL A 7 -5.01 -10.44 -10.76
N HIS A 8 -4.46 -11.24 -9.84
CA HIS A 8 -5.25 -12.22 -9.10
C HIS A 8 -6.29 -11.51 -8.21
N ASN A 9 -7.59 -11.76 -8.46
CA ASN A 9 -8.71 -11.08 -7.79
C ASN A 9 -8.63 -11.16 -6.25
N GLY A 10 -8.26 -12.33 -5.71
CA GLY A 10 -8.12 -12.50 -4.26
C GLY A 10 -7.02 -11.62 -3.67
N LEU A 11 -5.88 -11.49 -4.36
CA LEU A 11 -4.76 -10.68 -3.87
C LEU A 11 -5.11 -9.19 -3.92
N LEU A 12 -5.78 -8.76 -5.00
CA LEU A 12 -6.23 -7.38 -5.14
C LEU A 12 -7.21 -7.01 -4.03
N LYS A 13 -8.19 -7.88 -3.73
CA LYS A 13 -9.14 -7.66 -2.64
C LYS A 13 -8.43 -7.55 -1.29
N SER A 14 -7.44 -8.40 -1.02
CA SER A 14 -6.65 -8.32 0.21
C SER A 14 -5.85 -7.02 0.31
N ALA A 15 -5.19 -6.59 -0.78
CA ALA A 15 -4.43 -5.35 -0.81
C ALA A 15 -5.32 -4.11 -0.61
N VAL A 16 -6.49 -4.08 -1.28
CA VAL A 16 -7.48 -3.01 -1.13
C VAL A 16 -8.05 -2.98 0.29
N TRP A 17 -8.33 -4.15 0.88
CA TRP A 17 -8.79 -4.23 2.26
C TRP A 17 -7.78 -3.63 3.22
N LEU A 18 -6.49 -3.98 3.08
CA LEU A 18 -5.41 -3.47 3.92
C LEU A 18 -5.28 -1.96 3.78
N LEU A 19 -5.27 -1.44 2.54
CA LEU A 19 -5.25 -0.01 2.30
C LEU A 19 -6.44 0.68 3.00
N ASN A 20 -7.65 0.15 2.87
CA ASN A 20 -8.84 0.74 3.47
C ASN A 20 -8.87 0.69 5.00
N LYS A 21 -8.23 -0.31 5.62
CA LYS A 21 -8.23 -0.46 7.07
C LYS A 21 -7.07 0.24 7.75
N GLU A 22 -5.90 0.29 7.11
CA GLU A 22 -4.67 0.71 7.76
C GLU A 22 -4.09 2.03 7.22
N SER A 23 -4.72 2.70 6.25
CA SER A 23 -4.23 3.98 5.69
C SER A 23 -3.92 5.01 6.79
N GLU A 24 -4.85 5.24 7.72
CA GLU A 24 -4.65 6.23 8.78
C GLU A 24 -3.56 5.81 9.77
N THR A 25 -3.51 4.52 10.15
CA THR A 25 -2.44 3.98 11.00
C THR A 25 -1.07 4.22 10.36
N LEU A 26 -0.90 3.85 9.09
CA LEU A 26 0.35 3.99 8.35
C LEU A 26 0.75 5.46 8.16
N LYS A 27 -0.23 6.32 7.88
CA LYS A 27 -0.03 7.76 7.77
C LYS A 27 0.44 8.37 9.09
N SER A 28 -0.25 8.08 10.20
CA SER A 28 0.15 8.55 11.53
C SER A 28 1.55 8.09 11.88
N LEU A 29 1.85 6.80 11.70
CA LEU A 29 3.20 6.28 11.96
C LEU A 29 4.27 7.02 11.17
N TRP A 30 4.06 7.26 9.88
CA TRP A 30 5.04 7.94 9.03
C TRP A 30 5.20 9.43 9.38
N VAL A 31 4.08 10.15 9.56
CA VAL A 31 4.10 11.60 9.87
C VAL A 31 4.68 11.86 11.26
N GLU A 32 4.32 11.06 12.26
CA GLU A 32 4.72 11.27 13.64
C GLU A 32 6.18 10.84 13.91
N ASN A 33 6.71 9.88 13.15
CA ASN A 33 8.08 9.40 13.32
C ASN A 33 9.09 10.04 12.35
N GLY A 34 8.62 10.81 11.37
CA GLY A 34 9.45 11.53 10.40
C GLY A 34 9.15 11.15 8.96
N SER A 35 8.61 12.11 8.20
CA SER A 35 8.30 11.94 6.78
C SER A 35 9.55 11.83 5.89
N GLU A 36 10.75 12.00 6.44
CA GLU A 36 12.02 11.70 5.78
C GLU A 36 12.31 10.20 5.63
N TYR A 37 11.63 9.33 6.39
CA TYR A 37 11.84 7.88 6.31
C TYR A 37 11.10 7.27 5.11
N GLY A 38 11.73 6.29 4.47
CA GLY A 38 11.08 5.45 3.48
C GLY A 38 10.14 4.43 4.14
N MET A 39 8.95 4.23 3.56
CA MET A 39 8.04 3.14 3.95
C MET A 39 8.31 1.90 3.11
N VAL A 40 8.62 0.78 3.76
CA VAL A 40 8.90 -0.49 3.09
C VAL A 40 7.82 -1.51 3.42
N PHE A 41 7.13 -2.02 2.39
CA PHE A 41 6.20 -3.14 2.53
C PHE A 41 6.92 -4.45 2.24
N ALA A 42 6.85 -5.40 3.16
CA ALA A 42 7.46 -6.72 3.02
C ALA A 42 6.43 -7.83 3.26
N GLY A 43 6.56 -8.94 2.52
CA GLY A 43 5.68 -10.09 2.65
C GLY A 43 6.34 -11.36 2.12
N HIS A 44 6.03 -12.50 2.74
CA HIS A 44 6.52 -13.82 2.32
C HIS A 44 5.41 -14.62 1.63
N SER A 45 5.75 -15.44 0.63
CA SER A 45 4.80 -16.32 -0.08
C SER A 45 3.56 -15.55 -0.55
N LEU A 46 2.34 -15.95 -0.16
CA LEU A 46 1.10 -15.23 -0.49
C LEU A 46 1.14 -13.75 -0.10
N GLY A 47 1.77 -13.42 1.04
CA GLY A 47 1.93 -12.05 1.51
C GLY A 47 2.74 -11.19 0.55
N SER A 48 3.74 -11.76 -0.15
CA SER A 48 4.54 -11.04 -1.16
C SER A 48 3.66 -10.53 -2.31
N GLY A 49 2.67 -11.32 -2.74
CA GLY A 49 1.71 -10.94 -3.76
C GLY A 49 0.75 -9.84 -3.29
N VAL A 50 0.31 -9.89 -2.03
CA VAL A 50 -0.54 -8.84 -1.44
C VAL A 50 0.22 -7.52 -1.35
N VAL A 51 1.44 -7.52 -0.80
CA VAL A 51 2.21 -6.28 -0.64
C VAL A 51 2.68 -5.70 -1.97
N SER A 52 2.95 -6.54 -2.97
CA SER A 52 3.28 -6.07 -4.33
C SER A 52 2.13 -5.25 -4.92
N LEU A 53 0.88 -5.73 -4.81
CA LEU A 53 -0.29 -4.97 -5.29
C LEU A 53 -0.58 -3.75 -4.41
N LEU A 54 -0.38 -3.87 -3.10
CA LEU A 54 -0.50 -2.75 -2.17
C LEU A 54 0.44 -1.61 -2.56
N SER A 55 1.71 -1.90 -2.90
CA SER A 55 2.67 -0.89 -3.31
C SER A 55 2.18 -0.09 -4.53
N ILE A 56 1.60 -0.77 -5.54
CA ILE A 56 1.08 -0.07 -6.72
C ILE A 56 -0.17 0.78 -6.35
N LEU A 57 -1.04 0.28 -5.47
CA LEU A 57 -2.20 1.03 -4.99
C LEU A 57 -1.78 2.27 -4.19
N VAL A 58 -0.81 2.15 -3.30
CA VAL A 58 -0.26 3.25 -2.48
C VAL A 58 0.31 4.36 -3.37
N VAL A 59 1.08 4.01 -4.40
CA VAL A 59 1.64 5.00 -5.34
C VAL A 59 0.55 5.75 -6.12
N ASN A 60 -0.59 5.12 -6.39
CA ASN A 60 -1.74 5.76 -7.02
C ASN A 60 -2.62 6.57 -6.04
N HIS A 61 -2.45 6.37 -4.73
CA HIS A 61 -3.28 6.96 -3.67
C HIS A 61 -2.43 7.53 -2.52
N ARG A 62 -1.32 8.20 -2.85
CA ARG A 62 -0.30 8.65 -1.88
C ARG A 62 -0.87 9.53 -0.78
N GLU A 63 -1.87 10.34 -1.11
CA GLU A 63 -2.57 11.22 -0.17
C GLU A 63 -3.18 10.47 1.02
N ARG A 64 -3.57 9.21 0.81
CA ARG A 64 -4.11 8.35 1.87
C ARG A 64 -3.05 7.92 2.89
N LEU A 65 -1.78 8.03 2.54
CA LEU A 65 -0.62 7.73 3.39
C LEU A 65 0.20 8.98 3.71
N GLY A 66 -0.44 10.16 3.71
CA GLY A 66 0.23 11.42 4.09
C GLY A 66 1.01 12.10 2.97
N GLY A 67 0.88 11.63 1.72
CA GLY A 67 1.59 12.21 0.58
C GLY A 67 2.99 11.62 0.38
N ILE A 68 3.19 10.37 0.81
CA ILE A 68 4.47 9.65 0.66
C ILE A 68 4.98 9.70 -0.79
N SER A 69 6.23 10.14 -0.97
CA SER A 69 6.87 10.39 -2.27
C SER A 69 7.91 9.34 -2.62
#